data_AF-A0A0U9H385-F1
#
_entry.id   AF-A0A0U9H385-F1
#
_cell.length_a   1.000
_cell.length_b   1.000
_cell.length_c   1.000
_cell.angle_alpha   90.00
_cell.angle_beta   90.00
_cell.angle_gamma   90.00
#
_symmetry.space_group_name_H-M   'P 1'
#
loop_
_entity.id
_entity.type
_entity.pdbx_description
1 polymer ?
#
loop_
_entity_poly.entity_id
_entity_poly.type
_entity_poly.pdbx_seq_one_letter_code
_entity_poly.pdbx_strand_id
1 'polypeptide(L)'
;MMKKRFILLSLFLVLFLSACNGNDELAGKTFKLGYPSLDPNMSIEEDADDPDKYASLLTVEFLDGNTFTSSIQNGEGTYELNDNVLLLHFKNDNEILKLSFKIKESEKDFSTYAAEVSDADFEMTNADAVSHFKNLFSALNNDTYVEFIEVKK
;
A
#
# COMPACT_ATOMS: atom_id res chain seq x y z
N MET A 1 -27.94 -51.46 27.45
CA MET A 1 -26.48 -51.71 27.37
C MET A 1 -25.87 -50.62 26.47
N MET A 2 -24.78 -50.01 26.95
CA MET A 2 -23.95 -48.92 26.39
C MET A 2 -24.11 -48.58 24.89
N LYS A 3 -24.47 -47.35 24.53
CA LYS A 3 -23.66 -46.09 24.44
C LYS A 3 -22.94 -45.92 23.10
N LYS A 4 -23.14 -44.72 22.54
CA LYS A 4 -22.22 -43.92 21.70
C LYS A 4 -22.06 -44.33 20.23
N ARG A 5 -22.68 -43.54 19.35
CA ARG A 5 -21.99 -42.95 18.19
C ARG A 5 -22.34 -41.47 18.10
N PHE A 6 -21.67 -40.71 18.95
CA PHE A 6 -21.61 -39.26 18.87
C PHE A 6 -20.42 -38.89 17.97
N ILE A 7 -20.60 -37.83 17.19
CA ILE A 7 -19.56 -36.93 16.67
C ILE A 7 -18.74 -37.51 15.52
N LEU A 8 -19.28 -37.41 14.30
CA LEU A 8 -18.46 -37.32 13.09
C LEU A 8 -18.95 -36.17 12.20
N LEU A 9 -19.24 -35.01 12.82
CA LEU A 9 -19.53 -33.77 12.08
C LEU A 9 -18.67 -32.57 12.54
N SER A 10 -17.72 -32.81 13.44
CA SER A 10 -16.83 -31.76 13.97
C SER A 10 -15.49 -31.66 13.24
N LEU A 11 -15.14 -32.62 12.37
CA LEU A 11 -13.83 -32.64 11.70
C LEU A 11 -13.78 -31.76 10.44
N PHE A 12 -14.93 -31.33 9.92
CA PHE A 12 -15.00 -30.45 8.74
C PHE A 12 -14.90 -28.96 9.09
N LEU A 13 -15.10 -28.56 10.35
CA LEU A 13 -14.95 -27.15 10.76
C LEU A 13 -13.49 -26.71 10.96
N VAL A 14 -12.55 -27.65 11.15
CA VAL A 14 -11.13 -27.32 11.36
C VAL A 14 -10.37 -27.16 10.04
N LEU A 15 -10.93 -27.65 8.92
CA LEU A 15 -10.31 -27.50 7.60
C LEU A 15 -10.58 -26.13 6.95
N PHE A 16 -11.46 -25.29 7.52
CA PHE A 16 -11.71 -23.94 7.03
C PHE A 16 -10.89 -22.85 7.74
N LEU A 17 -10.13 -23.18 8.78
CA LEU A 17 -9.22 -22.21 9.43
C LEU A 17 -7.85 -22.11 8.75
N SER A 18 -7.59 -22.94 7.73
CA SER A 18 -6.33 -22.92 6.98
C SER A 18 -6.37 -22.03 5.72
N ALA A 19 -7.48 -21.34 5.46
CA ALA A 19 -7.63 -20.44 4.30
C ALA A 19 -7.11 -19.00 4.53
N CYS A 20 -6.48 -18.72 5.67
CA CYS A 20 -5.86 -17.41 5.97
C CYS A 20 -4.40 -17.58 6.42
N ASN A 21 -3.57 -18.25 5.61
CA ASN A 21 -2.11 -18.09 5.69
C ASN A 21 -1.61 -17.52 4.35
N GLY A 22 -2.32 -16.53 3.82
CA GLY A 22 -1.75 -15.63 2.83
C GLY A 22 -0.70 -14.81 3.58
N ASN A 23 0.56 -15.21 3.48
CA ASN A 23 1.66 -14.45 4.05
C ASN A 23 1.66 -13.10 3.33
N ASP A 24 1.19 -12.06 4.01
CA ASP A 24 1.16 -10.71 3.48
C ASP A 24 2.59 -10.29 3.14
N GLU A 25 2.92 -10.23 1.85
CA GLU A 25 4.29 -10.01 1.40
C GLU A 25 4.80 -8.59 1.68
N LEU A 26 3.88 -7.67 2.01
CA LEU A 26 4.21 -6.30 2.36
C LEU A 26 4.49 -6.15 3.85
N ALA A 27 3.87 -6.98 4.70
CA ALA A 27 4.00 -6.87 6.15
C ALA A 27 5.46 -6.87 6.62
N GLY A 28 5.80 -5.89 7.47
CA GLY A 28 7.13 -5.67 8.00
C GLY A 28 8.08 -4.87 7.09
N LYS A 29 7.67 -4.54 5.86
CA LYS A 29 8.49 -3.77 4.92
C LYS A 29 8.14 -2.28 4.96
N THR A 30 9.15 -1.46 4.68
CA THR A 30 8.99 -0.02 4.50
C THR A 30 9.39 0.35 3.09
N PHE A 31 8.51 1.05 2.38
CA PHE A 31 8.75 1.49 1.02
C PHE A 31 8.61 2.99 0.90
N LYS A 32 9.52 3.61 0.14
CA LYS A 32 9.34 4.92 -0.46
C LYS A 32 8.65 4.71 -1.80
N LEU A 33 7.44 5.24 -1.96
CA LEU A 33 6.73 5.32 -3.23
C LEU A 33 7.37 6.46 -4.01
N GLY A 34 8.28 6.12 -4.91
CA GLY A 34 9.10 7.07 -5.65
C GLY A 34 8.58 7.29 -7.06
N TYR A 35 8.58 8.52 -7.56
CA TYR A 35 8.35 8.81 -8.98
C TYR A 35 9.62 9.41 -9.62
N PRO A 36 9.86 9.20 -10.92
CA PRO A 36 11.03 9.75 -11.59
C PRO A 36 11.12 11.26 -11.36
N SER A 37 12.26 11.76 -10.87
CA SER A 37 12.45 13.19 -10.68
C SER A 37 12.45 13.91 -12.04
N LEU A 38 11.84 15.09 -12.10
CA LEU A 38 11.83 15.95 -13.29
C LEU A 38 13.14 16.75 -13.45
N ASP A 39 14.28 16.23 -12.98
CA ASP A 39 15.57 16.89 -13.14
C ASP A 39 15.91 16.96 -14.63
N PRO A 40 16.00 18.16 -15.23
CA PRO A 40 16.28 18.31 -16.66
C PRO A 40 17.68 17.83 -17.06
N ASN A 41 18.55 17.54 -16.09
CA ASN A 41 19.88 16.97 -16.33
C ASN A 41 19.92 15.44 -16.20
N MET A 42 18.77 14.80 -15.94
CA MET A 42 18.67 13.34 -15.86
C MET A 42 18.88 12.74 -17.24
N SER A 43 19.93 11.93 -17.39
CA SER A 43 20.12 11.09 -18.56
C SER A 43 19.15 9.90 -18.48
N ILE A 44 18.37 9.66 -19.54
CA ILE A 44 17.29 8.64 -19.53
C ILE A 44 17.84 7.22 -19.34
N GLU A 45 19.13 6.98 -19.63
CA GLU A 45 19.72 5.64 -19.60
C GLU A 45 20.57 5.35 -18.35
N GLU A 46 21.41 6.29 -17.88
CA GLU A 46 22.28 6.03 -16.71
C GLU A 46 21.62 6.39 -15.37
N ASP A 47 20.73 7.38 -15.34
CA ASP A 47 20.10 7.86 -14.10
C ASP A 47 18.74 7.18 -13.80
N ALA A 48 18.16 6.45 -14.76
CA ALA A 48 16.83 5.83 -14.60
C ALA A 48 16.83 4.60 -13.67
N ASP A 49 18.00 4.00 -13.44
CA ASP A 49 18.23 2.85 -12.56
C ASP A 49 18.84 3.22 -11.19
N ASP A 50 18.84 4.51 -10.84
CA ASP A 50 19.30 5.02 -9.55
C ASP A 50 18.12 5.39 -8.62
N PRO A 51 17.89 4.69 -7.50
CA PRO A 51 16.80 5.00 -6.57
C PRO A 51 16.88 6.40 -5.93
N ASP A 52 18.08 7.00 -5.87
CA ASP A 52 18.27 8.34 -5.29
C ASP A 52 17.72 9.44 -6.20
N LYS A 53 17.52 9.14 -7.49
CA LYS A 53 16.94 10.05 -8.48
C LYS A 53 15.42 10.09 -8.46
N TYR A 54 14.77 9.24 -7.67
CA TYR A 54 13.32 9.23 -7.55
C TYR A 54 12.89 10.18 -6.44
N ALA A 55 11.97 11.10 -6.74
CA ALA A 55 11.35 11.94 -5.74
C ALA A 55 10.37 11.11 -4.90
N SER A 56 10.30 11.35 -3.59
CA SER A 56 9.35 10.65 -2.72
C SER A 56 7.96 11.28 -2.86
N LEU A 57 6.97 10.48 -3.21
CA LEU A 57 5.56 10.85 -3.04
C LEU A 57 5.14 10.64 -1.59
N LEU A 58 5.43 9.44 -1.06
CA LEU A 58 5.01 8.96 0.25
C LEU A 58 5.95 7.85 0.70
N THR A 59 6.30 7.81 1.97
CA THR A 59 6.88 6.61 2.58
C THR A 59 5.79 5.87 3.34
N VAL A 60 5.68 4.56 3.16
CA VAL A 60 4.71 3.67 3.82
C VAL A 60 5.45 2.53 4.51
N GLU A 61 5.19 2.33 5.80
CA GLU A 61 5.60 1.14 6.54
C GLU A 61 4.38 0.25 6.75
N PHE A 62 4.42 -0.95 6.16
CA PHE A 62 3.37 -1.95 6.29
C PHE A 62 3.59 -2.73 7.57
N LEU A 63 2.59 -2.74 8.43
CA LEU A 63 2.60 -3.40 9.72
C LEU A 63 1.79 -4.70 9.66
N ASP A 64 1.96 -5.54 10.68
CA ASP A 64 1.14 -6.73 10.87
C ASP A 64 -0.35 -6.35 11.01
N GLY A 65 -1.23 -7.23 10.54
CA GLY A 65 -2.67 -7.05 10.67
C GLY A 65 -3.28 -6.00 9.73
N ASN A 66 -2.72 -5.84 8.52
CA ASN A 66 -3.28 -5.00 7.46
C ASN A 66 -3.36 -3.50 7.80
N THR A 67 -2.43 -3.02 8.63
CA THR A 67 -2.27 -1.61 8.98
C THR A 67 -0.98 -1.04 8.42
N PHE A 68 -0.92 0.26 8.20
CA PHE A 68 0.31 0.93 7.80
C PHE A 68 0.48 2.26 8.51
N THR A 69 1.73 2.70 8.65
CA THR A 69 2.07 4.10 8.95
C THR A 69 2.68 4.72 7.70
N SER A 70 2.64 6.06 7.62
CA SER A 70 3.19 6.77 6.48
C SER A 70 3.79 8.11 6.87
N SER A 71 4.58 8.69 5.98
CA SER A 71 5.28 9.96 6.22
C SER A 71 4.36 11.19 6.22
N ILE A 72 3.05 11.04 5.99
CA ILE A 72 2.08 12.14 6.08
C ILE A 72 1.61 12.32 7.53
N GLN A 73 1.29 13.55 7.93
CA GLN A 73 0.82 13.88 9.28
C GLN A 73 -0.36 13.00 9.69
N ASN A 74 -0.22 12.29 10.82
CA ASN A 74 -1.18 11.29 11.31
C ASN A 74 -1.53 10.21 10.26
N GLY A 75 -0.59 9.90 9.37
CA GLY A 75 -0.77 9.02 8.22
C GLY A 75 -0.78 7.55 8.60
N GLU A 76 -1.63 7.17 9.52
CA GLU A 76 -1.99 5.77 9.77
C GLU A 76 -3.16 5.37 8.87
N GLY A 77 -3.22 4.10 8.53
CA GLY A 77 -4.29 3.57 7.71
C GLY A 77 -4.33 2.06 7.68
N THR A 78 -5.25 1.56 6.87
CA THR A 78 -5.37 0.13 6.58
C THR A 78 -5.05 -0.13 5.12
N TYR A 79 -4.46 -1.28 4.83
CA TYR A 79 -4.22 -1.70 3.45
C TYR A 79 -4.82 -3.06 3.14
N GLU A 80 -5.18 -3.23 1.87
CA GLU A 80 -5.59 -4.51 1.32
C GLU A 80 -4.82 -4.76 0.04
N LEU A 81 -4.22 -5.95 -0.09
CA LEU A 81 -3.59 -6.40 -1.32
C LEU A 81 -4.42 -7.56 -1.88
N ASN A 82 -5.09 -7.33 -3.00
CA ASN A 82 -5.92 -8.31 -3.68
C ASN A 82 -5.46 -8.46 -5.14
N ASP A 83 -5.00 -9.65 -5.49
CA ASP A 83 -4.34 -9.92 -6.77
C ASP A 83 -3.19 -8.92 -7.03
N ASN A 84 -3.39 -7.98 -7.95
CA ASN A 84 -2.44 -6.94 -8.32
C ASN A 84 -2.96 -5.53 -7.97
N VAL A 85 -3.86 -5.43 -7.00
CA VAL A 85 -4.43 -4.15 -6.56
C VAL A 85 -4.12 -3.94 -5.09
N LEU A 86 -3.40 -2.86 -4.79
CA LEU A 86 -3.17 -2.37 -3.44
C LEU A 86 -4.09 -1.20 -3.16
N LEU A 87 -4.91 -1.35 -2.13
CA LEU A 87 -5.76 -0.30 -1.60
C LEU A 87 -5.10 0.26 -0.34
N LEU A 88 -4.85 1.56 -0.31
CA LEU A 88 -4.44 2.29 0.90
C LEU A 88 -5.59 3.17 1.37
N HIS A 89 -6.04 2.95 2.60
CA HIS A 89 -7.12 3.72 3.21
C HIS A 89 -6.59 4.49 4.42
N PHE A 90 -6.40 5.79 4.23
CA PHE A 90 -6.05 6.74 5.28
C PHE A 90 -7.32 7.26 5.92
N LYS A 91 -7.31 7.40 7.25
CA LYS A 91 -8.44 7.96 7.98
C LYS A 91 -7.97 8.71 9.23
N ASN A 92 -8.47 9.92 9.39
CA ASN A 92 -8.41 10.66 10.65
C ASN A 92 -9.83 11.14 11.04
N ASP A 93 -9.94 11.92 12.12
CA ASP A 93 -11.23 12.40 12.63
C ASP A 93 -12.01 13.27 11.63
N ASN A 94 -11.31 13.91 10.68
CA ASN A 94 -11.86 14.89 9.76
C ASN A 94 -11.89 14.43 8.30
N GLU A 95 -11.03 13.48 7.92
CA GLU A 95 -10.75 13.19 6.52
C GLU A 95 -10.57 11.70 6.25
N ILE A 96 -10.95 11.32 5.03
CA ILE A 96 -10.72 9.99 4.46
C ILE A 96 -10.01 10.19 3.12
N LEU A 97 -8.93 9.45 2.90
CA LEU A 97 -8.29 9.32 1.60
C LEU A 97 -8.19 7.83 1.26
N LYS A 98 -8.66 7.44 0.08
CA LYS A 98 -8.51 6.09 -0.46
C LYS A 98 -7.69 6.18 -1.73
N LEU A 99 -6.63 5.39 -1.82
CA LEU A 99 -5.79 5.27 -3.00
C LEU A 99 -5.81 3.82 -3.48
N SER A 100 -5.99 3.64 -4.78
CA SER A 100 -5.92 2.33 -5.43
C SER A 100 -4.77 2.29 -6.40
N PHE A 101 -3.85 1.35 -6.20
CA PHE A 101 -2.68 1.14 -7.04
C PHE A 101 -2.80 -0.18 -7.79
N LYS A 102 -2.59 -0.17 -9.11
CA LYS A 102 -2.36 -1.39 -9.89
C LYS A 102 -0.88 -1.72 -9.81
N ILE A 103 -0.55 -2.78 -9.08
CA ILE A 103 0.82 -3.25 -8.87
C ILE A 103 1.23 -4.19 -10.00
N LYS A 104 2.51 -4.11 -10.38
CA LYS A 104 3.21 -5.06 -11.24
C LYS A 104 4.64 -5.26 -10.73
N GLU A 105 5.30 -6.31 -11.21
CA GLU A 105 6.74 -6.45 -11.05
C GLU A 105 7.44 -5.26 -11.72
N SER A 106 8.44 -4.69 -11.04
CA SER A 106 9.20 -3.58 -11.60
C SER A 106 10.16 -4.07 -12.69
N GLU A 107 10.42 -3.21 -13.68
CA GLU A 107 11.49 -3.42 -14.66
C GLU A 107 12.84 -2.92 -14.14
N LYS A 108 12.90 -2.40 -12.91
CA LYS A 108 14.07 -1.78 -12.30
C LYS A 108 14.74 -2.73 -11.30
N ASP A 109 16.06 -2.86 -11.39
CA ASP A 109 16.85 -3.73 -10.50
C ASP A 109 16.79 -3.30 -9.00
N PHE A 110 16.48 -2.03 -8.72
CA PHE A 110 16.43 -1.50 -7.36
C PHE A 110 15.04 -1.57 -6.70
N SER A 111 14.00 -1.98 -7.44
CA SER A 111 12.60 -1.96 -7.00
C SER A 111 11.97 -3.31 -7.27
N THR A 112 11.25 -3.87 -6.30
CA THR A 112 10.53 -5.14 -6.52
C THR A 112 9.19 -4.89 -7.23
N TYR A 113 8.52 -3.78 -6.88
CA TYR A 113 7.18 -3.49 -7.35
C TYR A 113 7.12 -2.10 -7.98
N ALA A 114 6.42 -2.02 -9.10
CA ALA A 114 5.98 -0.76 -9.67
C ALA A 114 4.46 -0.68 -9.60
N ALA A 115 3.91 0.52 -9.58
CA ALA A 115 2.47 0.68 -9.64
C ALA A 115 2.01 1.96 -10.35
N GLU A 116 0.78 1.91 -10.82
CA GLU A 116 0.06 3.07 -11.33
C GLU A 116 -1.14 3.37 -10.44
N VAL A 117 -1.37 4.64 -10.13
CA VAL A 117 -2.60 5.09 -9.47
C VAL A 117 -3.77 4.84 -10.41
N SER A 118 -4.65 3.95 -9.99
CA SER A 118 -5.84 3.55 -10.74
C SER A 118 -7.11 4.27 -10.29
N ASP A 119 -7.15 4.70 -9.03
CA ASP A 119 -8.24 5.50 -8.46
C ASP A 119 -7.76 6.25 -7.22
N ALA A 120 -8.37 7.39 -6.94
CA ALA A 120 -8.13 8.19 -5.75
C ALA A 120 -9.43 8.91 -5.33
N ASP A 121 -9.82 8.75 -4.07
CA ASP A 121 -11.02 9.34 -3.51
C ASP A 121 -10.71 10.05 -2.19
N PHE A 122 -11.21 11.28 -2.05
CA PHE A 122 -10.93 12.15 -0.91
C PHE A 122 -12.20 12.81 -0.41
N GLU A 123 -12.47 12.62 0.89
CA GLU A 123 -13.63 13.18 1.57
C GLU A 123 -13.19 13.93 2.83
N MET A 124 -13.83 15.08 3.09
CA MET A 124 -13.71 15.84 4.33
C MET A 124 -15.06 15.96 5.00
N THR A 125 -15.12 15.71 6.31
CA THR A 125 -16.34 15.84 7.11
C THR A 125 -16.55 17.27 7.62
N ASN A 126 -15.47 18.02 7.88
CA ASN A 126 -15.49 19.46 8.17
C ASN A 126 -14.57 20.23 7.22
N ALA A 127 -15.17 20.97 6.28
CA ALA A 127 -14.47 21.73 5.25
C ALA A 127 -13.63 22.91 5.77
N ASP A 128 -13.89 23.38 7.00
CA ASP A 128 -13.16 24.49 7.61
C ASP A 128 -11.88 24.04 8.37
N ALA A 129 -11.72 22.73 8.59
CA ALA A 129 -10.55 22.17 9.26
C ALA A 129 -9.33 22.09 8.33
N VAL A 130 -8.13 22.09 8.93
CA VAL A 130 -6.88 21.93 8.19
C VAL A 130 -6.81 20.52 7.62
N SER A 131 -6.51 20.43 6.32
CA SER A 131 -6.36 19.15 5.64
C SER A 131 -4.96 18.58 5.75
N HIS A 132 -4.89 17.28 6.05
CA HIS A 132 -3.64 16.51 6.08
C HIS A 132 -3.43 15.75 4.76
N PHE A 133 -4.50 15.33 4.09
CA PHE A 133 -4.41 14.46 2.91
C PHE A 133 -4.61 15.18 1.57
N LYS A 134 -5.16 16.40 1.56
CA LYS A 134 -5.49 17.13 0.32
C LYS A 134 -4.29 17.39 -0.60
N ASN A 135 -3.11 17.66 -0.03
CA ASN A 135 -1.91 17.89 -0.84
C ASN A 135 -1.45 16.62 -1.55
N LEU A 136 -1.49 15.47 -0.85
CA LEU A 136 -1.19 14.18 -1.47
C LEU A 136 -2.22 13.89 -2.55
N PHE A 137 -3.51 14.00 -2.25
CA PHE A 137 -4.58 13.79 -3.23
C PHE A 137 -4.40 14.67 -4.48
N SER A 138 -4.08 15.94 -4.30
CA SER A 138 -3.88 16.88 -5.43
C SER A 138 -2.61 16.60 -6.24
N ALA A 139 -1.62 15.92 -5.66
CA ALA A 139 -0.40 15.51 -6.35
C ALA A 139 -0.57 14.24 -7.18
N LEU A 140 -1.65 13.49 -6.95
CA LEU A 140 -1.95 12.24 -7.64
C LEU A 140 -2.90 12.53 -8.80
N ASN A 141 -2.50 12.10 -9.99
CA ASN A 141 -3.40 11.93 -11.11
C ASN A 141 -3.64 10.44 -11.35
N ASN A 142 -4.72 10.12 -12.05
CA ASN A 142 -4.84 8.81 -12.66
C ASN A 142 -3.62 8.61 -13.56
N ASP A 143 -3.01 7.43 -13.48
CA ASP A 143 -1.78 7.05 -14.18
C ASP A 143 -0.48 7.62 -13.58
N THR A 144 -0.50 8.19 -12.36
CA THR A 144 0.76 8.47 -11.63
C THR A 144 1.50 7.14 -11.43
N TYR A 145 2.66 7.02 -12.07
CA TYR A 145 3.56 5.88 -11.93
C TYR A 145 4.49 6.04 -10.72
N VAL A 146 4.64 4.98 -9.94
CA VAL A 146 5.55 4.93 -8.79
C VAL A 146 6.32 3.61 -8.74
N GLU A 147 7.54 3.69 -8.22
CA GLU A 147 8.38 2.56 -7.82
C GLU A 147 8.33 2.38 -6.30
N PHE A 148 8.30 1.12 -5.84
CA PHE A 148 8.35 0.77 -4.43
C PHE A 148 9.80 0.53 -4.02
N ILE A 149 10.47 1.60 -3.59
CA ILE A 149 11.87 1.58 -3.20
C ILE A 149 11.98 1.19 -1.73
N GLU A 150 12.56 0.02 -1.43
CA GLU A 150 12.67 -0.46 -0.05
C GLU A 150 13.62 0.40 0.78
N VAL A 151 13.16 0.83 1.96
CA VAL A 151 13.95 1.61 2.91
C VAL A 151 14.69 0.65 3.84
N LYS A 152 16.01 0.56 3.67
CA LYS A 152 16.87 -0.23 4.56
C LYS A 152 16.97 0.45 5.93
N LYS A 153 16.60 -0.27 6.99
CA LYS A 153 16.76 0.14 8.39
C LYS A 153 18.17 -0.12 8.91
#